data_AF-A0A1J4K8J7-F1
#
_entry.id   AF-A0A1J4K8J7-F1
#
_cell.length_a   1.000
_cell.length_b   1.000
_cell.length_c   1.000
_cell.angle_alpha   90.00
_cell.angle_beta   90.00
_cell.angle_gamma   90.00
#
_symmetry.space_group_name_H-M   'P 1'
#
loop_
_entity.id
_entity.type
_entity.pdbx_description
1 polymer ?
#
loop_
_entity_poly.entity_id
_entity_poly.type
_entity_poly.pdbx_seq_one_letter_code
_entity_poly.pdbx_strand_id
1 'polypeptide(L)'
;MSSNEALISRLEKLKEITESQTSFDSQQARVILHELKIILIQKGYLSQDADKIDFSERIMYREILELAMIMGVKMQEFGEIQNYFRQLSFYYFENPDLPFSQRMFTLINVNLLMDLAFNKNDEYLVNLTQILASFPKFNSDIKFVLDVERCLQDNSITKLFKLQLNSPSELYDVFLQKVIDRIRRNLAKNVMKKTTRLTIEHLAKLLHFQNETEMYSFIESLDWQITENGEIKQKEEEVKISKSEIDQAKLNNILSYASRFNSLL
;
A
#
# COMPACT_ATOMS: atom_id res chain seq x y z
N MET A 1 25.16 24.82 -23.07
CA MET A 1 23.85 24.84 -22.40
C MET A 1 24.14 24.69 -20.92
N SER A 2 23.65 25.61 -20.10
CA SER A 2 23.94 25.55 -18.66
C SER A 2 23.40 24.23 -18.09
N SER A 3 24.08 23.64 -17.10
CA SER A 3 23.63 22.37 -16.48
C SER A 3 22.17 22.45 -15.96
N ASN A 4 21.72 23.66 -15.61
CA ASN A 4 20.35 23.94 -15.15
C ASN A 4 19.32 23.94 -16.31
N GLU A 5 19.63 24.50 -17.47
CA GLU A 5 18.73 24.43 -18.65
C GLU A 5 18.48 22.97 -19.08
N ALA A 6 19.51 22.14 -19.03
CA ALA A 6 19.43 20.72 -19.38
C ALA A 6 18.58 19.91 -18.39
N LEU A 7 18.52 20.34 -17.13
CA LEU A 7 17.68 19.74 -16.08
C LEU A 7 16.22 20.18 -16.25
N ILE A 8 15.98 21.49 -16.43
CA ILE A 8 14.64 22.04 -16.62
C ILE A 8 13.96 21.43 -17.85
N SER A 9 14.65 21.37 -18.99
CA SER A 9 14.09 20.76 -20.20
C SER A 9 13.72 19.28 -20.04
N ARG A 10 14.49 18.52 -19.25
CA ARG A 10 14.18 17.11 -18.94
C ARG A 10 13.02 16.97 -17.97
N LEU A 11 12.94 17.86 -16.99
CA LEU A 11 11.85 17.92 -16.03
C LEU A 11 10.52 18.24 -16.72
N GLU A 12 10.53 19.20 -17.64
CA GLU A 12 9.35 19.54 -18.46
C GLU A 12 8.88 18.34 -19.30
N LYS A 13 9.81 17.63 -19.96
CA LYS A 13 9.48 16.40 -20.69
C LYS A 13 8.93 15.31 -19.79
N LEU A 14 9.49 15.13 -18.58
CA LEU A 14 8.97 14.16 -17.62
C LEU A 14 7.54 14.52 -17.19
N LYS A 15 7.30 15.81 -16.93
CA LYS A 15 5.98 16.33 -16.57
C LYS A 15 4.97 16.08 -17.69
N GLU A 16 5.32 16.37 -18.94
CA GLU A 16 4.47 16.11 -20.11
C GLU A 16 4.09 14.62 -20.21
N ILE A 17 5.06 13.71 -20.06
CA ILE A 17 4.80 12.26 -20.14
C ILE A 17 3.93 11.78 -18.98
N THR A 18 4.22 12.25 -17.76
CA THR A 18 3.49 11.83 -16.55
C THR A 18 2.08 12.41 -16.45
N GLU A 19 1.85 13.62 -16.95
CA GLU A 19 0.54 14.30 -16.93
C GLU A 19 -0.29 14.02 -18.18
N SER A 20 0.30 13.43 -19.24
CA SER A 20 -0.45 13.03 -20.43
C SER A 20 -1.55 12.00 -20.08
N GLN A 21 -2.77 12.29 -20.53
CA GLN A 21 -3.96 11.46 -20.29
C GLN A 21 -4.11 10.34 -21.35
N THR A 22 -3.43 10.45 -22.48
CA THR A 22 -3.69 9.65 -23.68
C THR A 22 -2.78 8.42 -23.86
N SER A 23 -1.58 8.42 -23.29
CA SER A 23 -0.71 7.22 -23.24
C SER A 23 0.51 7.47 -22.35
N PHE A 24 0.63 6.71 -21.26
CA PHE A 24 1.83 6.75 -20.41
C PHE A 24 2.94 5.88 -21.01
N ASP A 25 3.95 6.49 -21.64
CA ASP A 25 5.14 5.77 -22.08
C ASP A 25 6.05 5.47 -20.88
N SER A 26 5.87 4.28 -20.32
CA SER A 26 6.63 3.82 -19.16
C SER A 26 8.14 3.69 -19.43
N GLN A 27 8.55 3.38 -20.66
CA GLN A 27 9.96 3.16 -21.00
C GLN A 27 10.68 4.50 -21.13
N GLN A 28 10.08 5.43 -21.87
CA GLN A 28 10.63 6.76 -22.05
C GLN A 28 10.74 7.51 -20.71
N ALA A 29 9.71 7.41 -19.86
CA ALA A 29 9.71 8.02 -18.55
C ALA A 29 10.84 7.48 -17.66
N ARG A 30 11.12 6.17 -17.69
CA ARG A 30 12.26 5.57 -16.94
C ARG A 30 13.61 6.08 -17.41
N VAL A 31 13.81 6.19 -18.72
CA VAL A 31 15.06 6.72 -19.30
C VAL A 31 15.30 8.15 -18.83
N ILE A 32 14.26 9.00 -18.93
CA ILE A 32 14.36 10.40 -18.51
C ILE A 32 14.60 10.50 -17.00
N LEU A 33 13.91 9.71 -16.17
CA LEU A 33 14.13 9.69 -14.72
C LEU A 33 15.55 9.23 -14.37
N HIS A 34 16.11 8.24 -15.09
CA HIS A 34 17.48 7.80 -14.90
C HIS A 34 18.49 8.89 -15.27
N GLU A 35 18.29 9.58 -16.40
CA GLU A 35 19.12 10.73 -16.77
C GLU A 35 19.06 11.84 -15.71
N LEU A 36 17.86 12.14 -15.20
CA LEU A 36 17.70 13.11 -14.11
C LEU A 36 18.47 12.65 -12.88
N LYS A 37 18.31 11.40 -12.42
CA LYS A 37 19.04 10.85 -11.26
C LYS A 37 20.55 10.98 -11.41
N ILE A 38 21.12 10.75 -12.60
CA ILE A 38 22.55 10.95 -12.85
C ILE A 38 22.94 12.42 -12.61
N ILE A 39 22.16 13.36 -13.14
CA ILE A 39 22.40 14.80 -12.94
C ILE A 39 22.30 15.16 -11.46
N LEU A 40 21.34 14.57 -10.73
CA LEU A 40 21.17 14.77 -9.29
C LEU A 40 22.39 14.29 -8.50
N ILE A 41 22.93 13.11 -8.84
CA ILE A 41 24.11 12.53 -8.19
C ILE A 41 25.35 13.39 -8.48
N GLN A 42 25.55 13.78 -9.73
CA GLN A 42 26.72 14.58 -10.16
C GLN A 42 26.86 15.90 -9.40
N LYS A 43 25.73 16.46 -8.98
CA LYS A 43 25.70 17.71 -8.23
C LYS A 43 25.62 17.53 -6.71
N GLY A 44 25.65 16.30 -6.18
CA GLY A 44 25.86 16.03 -4.76
C GLY A 44 24.64 16.11 -3.83
N TYR A 45 23.42 16.21 -4.36
CA TYR A 45 22.19 16.45 -3.58
C TYR A 45 21.69 15.26 -2.74
N LEU A 46 22.33 14.10 -2.83
CA LEU A 46 22.03 12.93 -1.99
C LEU A 46 22.83 12.93 -0.67
N SER A 47 23.66 13.96 -0.44
CA SER A 47 24.50 14.09 0.75
C SER A 47 23.77 14.83 1.87
N GLN A 48 24.16 14.61 3.13
CA GLN A 48 23.55 15.15 4.37
C GLN A 48 23.52 16.70 4.48
N ASP A 49 23.86 17.43 3.42
CA ASP A 49 24.00 18.88 3.34
C ASP A 49 22.80 19.55 2.64
N ALA A 50 21.60 18.98 2.74
CA ALA A 50 20.39 19.50 2.08
C ALA A 50 20.08 20.98 2.40
N ASP A 51 20.50 21.46 3.58
CA ASP A 51 20.35 22.86 3.99
C ASP A 51 21.32 23.84 3.30
N LYS A 52 22.39 23.33 2.67
CA LYS A 52 23.35 24.15 1.90
C LYS A 52 22.94 24.31 0.44
N ILE A 53 21.81 23.73 0.05
CA ILE A 53 21.33 23.68 -1.32
C ILE A 53 20.47 24.92 -1.60
N ASP A 54 20.69 25.52 -2.78
CA ASP A 54 19.92 26.69 -3.21
C ASP A 54 18.42 26.42 -3.18
N PHE A 55 17.64 27.43 -2.78
CA PHE A 55 16.19 27.34 -2.63
C PHE A 55 15.51 26.87 -3.93
N SER A 56 15.94 27.42 -5.06
CA SER A 56 15.42 27.09 -6.40
C SER A 56 15.65 25.61 -6.74
N GLU A 57 16.80 25.09 -6.34
CA GLU A 57 17.17 23.71 -6.62
C GLU A 57 16.36 22.75 -5.75
N ARG A 58 16.21 23.02 -4.44
CA ARG A 58 15.36 22.19 -3.55
C ARG A 58 13.93 22.01 -4.09
N ILE A 59 13.35 23.06 -4.69
CA ILE A 59 12.03 22.96 -5.33
C ILE A 59 12.05 22.01 -6.53
N MET A 60 13.06 22.12 -7.41
CA MET A 60 13.20 21.21 -8.56
C MET A 60 13.39 19.75 -8.11
N TYR A 61 14.19 19.51 -7.07
CA TYR A 61 14.37 18.16 -6.50
C TYR A 61 13.07 17.56 -6.02
N ARG A 62 12.32 18.33 -5.24
CA ARG A 62 11.00 17.93 -4.76
C ARG A 62 10.10 17.58 -5.95
N GLU A 63 10.04 18.43 -6.98
CA GLU A 63 9.20 18.17 -8.15
C GLU A 63 9.62 16.89 -8.90
N ILE A 64 10.92 16.61 -9.07
CA ILE A 64 11.39 15.36 -9.69
C ILE A 64 10.95 14.15 -8.87
N LEU A 65 11.08 14.19 -7.54
CA LEU A 65 10.66 13.12 -6.65
C LEU A 65 9.14 12.91 -6.66
N GLU A 66 8.36 13.99 -6.72
CA GLU A 66 6.91 13.94 -6.86
C GLU A 66 6.50 13.21 -8.16
N LEU A 67 7.10 13.59 -9.29
CA LEU A 67 6.84 12.96 -10.57
C LEU A 67 7.30 11.49 -10.58
N ALA A 68 8.44 11.18 -9.97
CA ALA A 68 8.93 9.81 -9.83
C ALA A 68 7.97 8.93 -9.00
N MET A 69 7.39 9.49 -7.94
CA MET A 69 6.39 8.79 -7.13
C MET A 69 5.10 8.53 -7.94
N ILE A 70 4.63 9.50 -8.73
CA ILE A 70 3.47 9.33 -9.63
C ILE A 70 3.73 8.22 -10.65
N MET A 71 4.93 8.20 -11.25
CA MET A 71 5.33 7.12 -12.14
C MET A 71 5.31 5.76 -11.43
N GLY A 72 5.84 5.70 -10.20
CA GLY A 72 5.82 4.50 -9.38
C GLY A 72 4.39 3.97 -9.15
N VAL A 73 3.42 4.86 -8.93
CA VAL A 73 2.00 4.50 -8.82
C VAL A 73 1.48 3.94 -10.14
N LYS A 74 1.72 4.63 -11.27
CA LYS A 74 1.27 4.18 -12.60
C LYS A 74 1.87 2.82 -13.00
N MET A 75 3.11 2.56 -12.61
CA MET A 75 3.82 1.30 -12.85
C MET A 75 3.55 0.23 -11.77
N GLN A 76 2.81 0.57 -10.71
CA GLN A 76 2.53 -0.30 -9.56
C GLN A 76 3.80 -0.81 -8.84
N GLU A 77 4.86 0.00 -8.80
CA GLU A 77 6.14 -0.32 -8.15
C GLU A 77 6.14 0.14 -6.69
N PHE A 78 5.42 -0.56 -5.81
CA PHE A 78 5.18 -0.13 -4.43
C PHE A 78 6.46 0.12 -3.59
N GLY A 79 7.52 -0.66 -3.81
CA GLY A 79 8.80 -0.44 -3.12
C GLY A 79 9.45 0.90 -3.48
N GLU A 80 9.38 1.29 -4.75
CA GLU A 80 9.90 2.57 -5.23
C GLU A 80 9.07 3.75 -4.67
N ILE A 81 7.74 3.60 -4.61
CA ILE A 81 6.84 4.62 -4.04
C ILE A 81 7.25 4.94 -2.59
N GLN A 82 7.51 3.92 -1.76
CA GLN A 82 7.97 4.12 -0.38
C GLN A 82 9.32 4.83 -0.30
N ASN A 83 10.26 4.48 -1.20
CA ASN A 83 11.58 5.10 -1.26
C ASN A 83 11.51 6.58 -1.66
N TYR A 84 10.66 6.94 -2.63
CA TYR A 84 10.46 8.33 -3.02
C TYR A 84 9.74 9.12 -1.93
N PHE A 85 8.72 8.55 -1.29
CA PHE A 85 8.02 9.24 -0.21
C PHE A 85 8.93 9.55 1.00
N ARG A 86 9.85 8.63 1.35
CA ARG A 86 10.85 8.88 2.40
C ARG A 86 11.80 10.04 2.07
N GLN A 87 12.12 10.24 0.79
CA GLN A 87 12.92 11.39 0.37
C GLN A 87 12.06 12.67 0.38
N LEU A 88 10.80 12.58 -0.07
CA LEU A 88 9.86 13.69 -0.04
C LEU A 88 9.50 14.14 1.38
N SER A 89 9.49 13.24 2.36
CA SER A 89 9.15 13.58 3.76
C SER A 89 10.10 14.63 4.32
N PHE A 90 11.39 14.58 3.98
CA PHE A 90 12.34 15.65 4.32
C PHE A 90 11.87 17.01 3.76
N TYR A 91 11.51 17.06 2.47
CA TYR A 91 11.05 18.29 1.81
C TYR A 91 9.67 18.77 2.25
N TYR A 92 8.83 17.89 2.79
CA TYR A 92 7.48 18.23 3.26
C TYR A 92 7.45 18.65 4.73
N PHE A 93 8.25 18.02 5.59
CA PHE A 93 8.16 18.20 7.04
C PHE A 93 9.33 18.98 7.64
N GLU A 94 10.53 18.89 7.06
CA GLU A 94 11.76 19.47 7.63
C GLU A 94 12.17 20.78 6.95
N ASN A 95 11.56 21.14 5.81
CA ASN A 95 11.84 22.37 5.06
C ASN A 95 10.64 23.35 5.07
N PRO A 96 10.39 24.08 6.17
CA PRO A 96 9.22 24.96 6.31
C PRO A 96 9.28 26.22 5.43
N ASP A 97 10.45 26.56 4.88
CA ASP A 97 10.65 27.69 3.97
C ASP A 97 10.11 27.41 2.56
N LEU A 98 9.94 26.14 2.19
CA LEU A 98 9.43 25.77 0.87
C LEU A 98 7.90 25.93 0.79
N PRO A 99 7.37 26.49 -0.31
CA PRO A 99 5.93 26.60 -0.51
C PRO A 99 5.31 25.21 -0.76
N PHE A 100 4.06 25.00 -0.32
CA PHE A 100 3.36 23.73 -0.58
C PHE A 100 3.21 23.46 -2.08
N SER A 101 3.52 22.23 -2.49
CA SER A 101 3.26 21.77 -3.86
C SER A 101 1.77 21.45 -4.04
N GLN A 102 1.25 21.66 -5.24
CA GLN A 102 -0.11 21.27 -5.60
C GLN A 102 -0.33 19.75 -5.47
N ARG A 103 0.74 18.95 -5.60
CA ARG A 103 0.70 17.48 -5.53
C ARG A 103 0.93 16.94 -4.12
N MET A 104 1.33 17.80 -3.18
CA MET A 104 1.83 17.40 -1.86
C MET A 104 0.82 16.53 -1.10
N PHE A 105 -0.40 17.02 -0.89
CA PHE A 105 -1.43 16.26 -0.17
C PHE A 105 -1.91 15.03 -0.95
N THR A 106 -1.96 15.11 -2.27
CA THR A 106 -2.26 13.94 -3.12
C THR A 106 -1.26 12.81 -2.90
N LEU A 107 0.04 13.13 -2.85
CA LEU A 107 1.09 12.13 -2.64
C LEU A 107 1.18 11.64 -1.19
N ILE A 108 0.90 12.52 -0.23
CA ILE A 108 0.70 12.10 1.18
C ILE A 108 -0.45 11.09 1.27
N ASN A 109 -1.57 11.36 0.62
CA ASN A 109 -2.71 10.44 0.58
C ASN A 109 -2.38 9.12 -0.11
N VAL A 110 -1.61 9.15 -1.21
CA VAL A 110 -1.09 7.93 -1.85
C VAL A 110 -0.30 7.09 -0.85
N ASN A 111 0.60 7.71 -0.07
CA ASN A 111 1.39 6.97 0.91
C ASN A 111 0.50 6.35 2.01
N LEU A 112 -0.46 7.11 2.56
CA LEU A 112 -1.37 6.58 3.57
C LEU A 112 -2.28 5.46 3.03
N LEU A 113 -2.81 5.62 1.81
CA LEU A 113 -3.61 4.58 1.16
C LEU A 113 -2.81 3.32 0.87
N MET A 114 -1.53 3.46 0.54
CA MET A 114 -0.60 2.35 0.39
C MET A 114 -0.45 1.59 1.71
N ASP A 115 -0.22 2.29 2.82
CA ASP A 115 -0.10 1.65 4.13
C ASP A 115 -1.38 0.87 4.51
N LEU A 116 -2.56 1.44 4.23
CA LEU A 116 -3.85 0.78 4.40
C LEU A 116 -4.01 -0.44 3.48
N ALA A 117 -3.62 -0.34 2.21
CA ALA A 117 -3.72 -1.42 1.23
C ALA A 117 -2.86 -2.64 1.63
N PHE A 118 -1.68 -2.41 2.19
CA PHE A 118 -0.73 -3.46 2.57
C PHE A 118 -0.82 -3.89 4.05
N ASN A 119 -1.86 -3.47 4.78
CA ASN A 119 -2.07 -3.81 6.19
C ASN A 119 -0.91 -3.39 7.11
N LYS A 120 -0.28 -2.26 6.80
CA LYS A 120 0.79 -1.64 7.59
C LYS A 120 0.21 -0.62 8.57
N ASN A 121 -0.65 -1.10 9.48
CA ASN A 121 -1.44 -0.22 10.34
C ASN A 121 -0.58 0.64 11.28
N ASP A 122 0.55 0.10 11.76
CA ASP A 122 1.48 0.84 12.62
C ASP A 122 2.15 1.99 11.87
N GLU A 123 2.62 1.72 10.64
CA GLU A 123 3.23 2.73 9.75
C GLU A 123 2.20 3.81 9.39
N TYR A 124 0.96 3.42 9.09
CA TYR A 124 -0.15 4.33 8.84
C TYR A 124 -0.39 5.29 10.02
N LEU A 125 -0.45 4.77 11.26
CA LEU A 125 -0.70 5.58 12.45
C LEU A 125 0.44 6.57 12.73
N VAL A 126 1.69 6.14 12.56
CA VAL A 126 2.86 7.01 12.71
C VAL A 126 2.81 8.14 11.67
N ASN A 127 2.60 7.79 10.40
CA ASN A 127 2.52 8.76 9.30
C ASN A 127 1.37 9.75 9.51
N LEU A 128 0.18 9.25 9.88
CA LEU A 128 -0.99 10.08 10.15
C LEU A 128 -0.74 11.05 11.31
N THR A 129 -0.11 10.59 12.40
CA THR A 129 0.21 11.43 13.55
C THR A 129 1.16 12.55 13.17
N GLN A 130 2.20 12.25 12.39
CA GLN A 130 3.13 13.25 11.87
C GLN A 130 2.43 14.30 11.00
N ILE A 131 1.56 13.86 10.08
CA ILE A 131 0.81 14.76 9.18
C ILE A 131 -0.11 15.69 9.99
N LEU A 132 -0.85 15.16 10.95
CA LEU A 132 -1.75 15.96 11.80
C LEU A 132 -0.99 16.97 12.66
N ALA A 133 0.20 16.61 13.14
CA ALA A 133 1.05 17.51 13.91
C ALA A 133 1.62 18.64 13.03
N SER A 134 2.07 18.33 11.81
CA SER A 134 2.67 19.31 10.90
C SER A 134 1.62 20.18 10.18
N PHE A 135 0.43 19.65 9.89
CA PHE A 135 -0.59 20.30 9.07
C PHE A 135 -1.99 20.31 9.72
N PRO A 136 -2.17 20.89 10.92
CA PRO A 136 -3.42 20.79 11.68
C PRO A 136 -4.64 21.41 11.00
N LYS A 137 -4.43 22.32 10.03
CA LYS A 137 -5.49 23.01 9.29
C LYS A 137 -5.95 22.25 8.04
N PHE A 138 -5.24 21.21 7.62
CA PHE A 138 -5.46 20.50 6.34
C PHE A 138 -6.17 19.14 6.53
N ASN A 139 -7.02 19.05 7.55
CA ASN A 139 -7.82 17.84 7.80
C ASN A 139 -8.78 17.51 6.64
N SER A 140 -9.18 18.51 5.85
CA SER A 140 -10.00 18.31 4.64
C SER A 140 -9.28 17.52 3.57
N ASP A 141 -7.98 17.74 3.39
CA ASP A 141 -7.20 17.17 2.29
C ASP A 141 -6.91 15.67 2.50
N ILE A 142 -6.83 15.24 3.76
CA ILE A 142 -6.67 13.83 4.14
C ILE A 142 -7.99 13.12 4.45
N LYS A 143 -9.12 13.84 4.42
CA LYS A 143 -10.43 13.30 4.81
C LYS A 143 -10.81 12.04 4.00
N PHE A 144 -10.49 12.03 2.72
CA PHE A 144 -10.77 10.89 1.85
C PHE A 144 -10.12 9.59 2.38
N VAL A 145 -8.87 9.67 2.83
CA VAL A 145 -8.14 8.52 3.38
C VAL A 145 -8.75 8.06 4.71
N LEU A 146 -9.14 9.01 5.57
CA LEU A 146 -9.82 8.71 6.84
C LEU A 146 -11.17 8.02 6.60
N ASP A 147 -11.92 8.44 5.59
CA ASP A 147 -13.19 7.81 5.21
C ASP A 147 -12.96 6.38 4.67
N VAL A 148 -11.86 6.13 3.94
CA VAL A 148 -11.45 4.79 3.50
C VAL A 148 -11.05 3.91 4.68
N GLU A 149 -10.27 4.44 5.62
CA GLU A 149 -9.87 3.74 6.85
C GLU A 149 -11.09 3.34 7.69
N ARG A 150 -12.06 4.23 7.83
CA ARG A 150 -13.34 3.93 8.49
C ARG A 150 -14.12 2.84 7.76
N CYS A 151 -14.14 2.84 6.43
CA CYS A 151 -14.81 1.77 5.68
C CYS A 151 -14.15 0.40 5.89
N LEU A 152 -12.82 0.38 6.04
CA LEU A 152 -12.05 -0.81 6.37
C LEU A 152 -12.38 -1.32 7.78
N GLN A 153 -12.46 -0.43 8.78
CA GLN A 153 -12.87 -0.76 10.15
C GLN A 153 -14.31 -1.31 10.20
N ASP A 154 -15.24 -0.66 9.52
CA ASP A 154 -16.65 -1.07 9.42
C ASP A 154 -16.84 -2.33 8.55
N ASN A 155 -15.82 -2.79 7.83
CA ASN A 155 -15.89 -3.82 6.78
C ASN A 155 -17.01 -3.56 5.76
N SER A 156 -17.21 -2.30 5.36
CA SER A 156 -18.35 -1.90 4.52
C SER A 156 -17.95 -1.70 3.06
N ILE A 157 -18.13 -2.74 2.24
CA ILE A 157 -17.87 -2.71 0.78
C ILE A 157 -18.74 -1.65 0.10
N THR A 158 -20.03 -1.56 0.46
CA THR A 158 -20.97 -0.60 -0.15
C THR A 158 -20.54 0.85 0.02
N LYS A 159 -20.02 1.21 1.21
CA LYS A 159 -19.51 2.57 1.46
C LYS A 159 -18.23 2.80 0.68
N LEU A 160 -17.34 1.81 0.62
CA LEU A 160 -16.07 1.93 -0.12
C LEU A 160 -16.29 2.12 -1.62
N PHE A 161 -17.24 1.41 -2.25
CA PHE A 161 -17.58 1.64 -3.65
C PHE A 161 -18.11 3.06 -3.91
N LYS A 162 -18.93 3.61 -2.99
CA LYS A 162 -19.38 5.01 -3.09
C LYS A 162 -18.23 5.99 -2.98
N LEU A 163 -17.23 5.71 -2.14
CA LEU A 163 -16.02 6.53 -2.04
C LEU A 163 -15.18 6.43 -3.32
N GLN A 164 -15.02 5.23 -3.87
CA GLN A 164 -14.28 5.01 -5.12
C GLN A 164 -14.87 5.82 -6.28
N LEU A 165 -16.20 5.87 -6.41
CA LEU A 165 -16.86 6.69 -7.44
C LEU A 165 -16.62 8.19 -7.28
N ASN A 166 -16.31 8.65 -6.07
CA ASN A 166 -16.01 10.05 -5.76
C ASN A 166 -14.52 10.26 -5.46
N SER A 167 -13.64 9.40 -6.00
CA SER A 167 -12.20 9.49 -5.77
C SER A 167 -11.65 10.84 -6.27
N PRO A 168 -10.96 11.63 -5.42
CA PRO A 168 -10.39 12.91 -5.84
C PRO A 168 -9.23 12.79 -6.84
N SER A 169 -8.64 11.60 -6.97
CA SER A 169 -7.50 11.35 -7.85
C SER A 169 -7.48 9.91 -8.35
N GLU A 170 -7.21 9.72 -9.63
CA GLU A 170 -7.01 8.40 -10.26
C GLU A 170 -5.81 7.63 -9.65
N LEU A 171 -4.86 8.35 -9.04
CA LEU A 171 -3.70 7.74 -8.38
C LEU A 171 -4.11 6.86 -7.18
N TYR A 172 -5.31 7.06 -6.64
CA TYR A 172 -5.81 6.29 -5.51
C TYR A 172 -6.38 4.93 -5.92
N ASP A 173 -6.81 4.77 -7.16
CA ASP A 173 -7.64 3.64 -7.60
C ASP A 173 -6.93 2.29 -7.44
N VAL A 174 -5.63 2.24 -7.73
CA VAL A 174 -4.80 1.04 -7.54
C VAL A 174 -4.81 0.57 -6.09
N PHE A 175 -4.78 1.51 -5.14
CA PHE A 175 -4.81 1.19 -3.71
C PHE A 175 -6.21 0.87 -3.23
N LEU A 176 -7.23 1.59 -3.71
CA LEU A 176 -8.63 1.32 -3.38
C LEU A 176 -9.05 -0.10 -3.80
N GLN A 177 -8.62 -0.56 -4.98
CA GLN A 177 -8.86 -1.95 -5.41
C GLN A 177 -8.27 -2.96 -4.43
N LYS A 178 -7.04 -2.76 -3.96
CA LYS A 178 -6.41 -3.62 -2.95
C LYS A 178 -7.14 -3.57 -1.60
N VAL A 179 -7.62 -2.40 -1.19
CA VAL A 179 -8.42 -2.25 0.04
C VAL A 179 -9.76 -2.98 -0.08
N ILE A 180 -10.45 -2.89 -1.23
CA ILE A 180 -11.69 -3.63 -1.51
C ILE A 180 -11.43 -5.13 -1.37
N ASP A 181 -10.36 -5.63 -1.99
CA ASP A 181 -10.00 -7.04 -1.89
C ASP A 181 -9.72 -7.48 -0.45
N ARG A 182 -9.07 -6.63 0.34
CA ARG A 182 -8.83 -6.89 1.77
C ARG A 182 -10.13 -7.00 2.56
N ILE A 183 -11.08 -6.06 2.36
CA ILE A 183 -12.40 -6.13 3.00
C ILE A 183 -13.13 -7.41 2.58
N ARG A 184 -13.09 -7.75 1.28
CA ARG A 184 -13.70 -8.99 0.77
C ARG A 184 -13.14 -10.23 1.45
N ARG A 185 -11.81 -10.34 1.58
CA ARG A 185 -11.17 -11.46 2.30
C ARG A 185 -11.57 -11.52 3.77
N ASN A 186 -11.63 -10.38 4.45
CA ASN A 186 -12.06 -10.32 5.85
C ASN A 186 -13.52 -10.77 6.03
N LEU A 187 -14.43 -10.26 5.20
CA LEU A 187 -15.84 -10.65 5.22
C LEU A 187 -16.03 -12.13 4.91
N ALA A 188 -15.36 -12.64 3.87
CA ALA A 188 -15.41 -14.05 3.52
C ALA A 188 -14.98 -14.93 4.70
N LYS A 189 -13.81 -14.66 5.29
CA LYS A 189 -13.30 -15.40 6.45
C LYS A 189 -14.24 -15.33 7.65
N ASN A 190 -14.85 -14.16 7.90
CA ASN A 190 -15.80 -13.99 9.00
C ASN A 190 -17.10 -14.77 8.79
N VAL A 191 -17.61 -14.84 7.57
CA VAL A 191 -18.79 -15.64 7.25
C VAL A 191 -18.49 -17.13 7.33
N MET A 192 -17.35 -17.58 6.79
CA MET A 192 -16.94 -18.98 6.87
C MET A 192 -16.84 -19.48 8.32
N LYS A 193 -16.40 -18.62 9.26
CA LYS A 193 -16.34 -18.95 10.70
C LYS A 193 -17.71 -19.04 11.37
N LYS A 194 -18.71 -18.30 10.88
CA LYS A 194 -20.03 -18.18 11.51
C LYS A 194 -21.06 -19.15 10.93
N THR A 195 -20.91 -19.50 9.66
CA THR A 195 -21.92 -20.26 8.91
C THR A 195 -21.41 -21.67 8.63
N THR A 196 -22.21 -22.69 8.93
CA THR A 196 -21.87 -24.11 8.72
C THR A 196 -21.92 -24.53 7.25
N ARG A 197 -22.73 -23.85 6.43
CA ARG A 197 -22.88 -24.09 4.99
C ARG A 197 -22.82 -22.78 4.23
N LEU A 198 -21.82 -22.62 3.38
CA LEU A 198 -21.63 -21.41 2.58
C LEU A 198 -21.71 -21.77 1.10
N THR A 199 -22.70 -21.23 0.40
CA THR A 199 -22.84 -21.40 -1.06
C THR A 199 -22.18 -20.25 -1.80
N ILE A 200 -21.77 -20.50 -3.05
CA ILE A 200 -21.15 -19.49 -3.92
C ILE A 200 -22.09 -18.30 -4.13
N GLU A 201 -23.38 -18.55 -4.39
CA GLU A 201 -24.37 -17.50 -4.62
C GLU A 201 -24.52 -16.56 -3.42
N HIS A 202 -24.53 -17.12 -2.20
CA HIS A 202 -24.63 -16.32 -0.98
C HIS A 202 -23.39 -15.44 -0.80
N LEU A 203 -22.20 -16.02 -1.01
CA LEU A 203 -20.95 -15.31 -0.86
C LEU A 203 -20.77 -14.23 -1.96
N ALA A 204 -21.17 -14.51 -3.20
CA ALA A 204 -21.13 -13.56 -4.30
C ALA A 204 -22.02 -12.34 -4.04
N LYS A 205 -23.26 -12.55 -3.56
CA LYS A 205 -24.17 -11.46 -3.17
C LYS A 205 -23.60 -10.61 -2.03
N LEU A 206 -22.99 -11.23 -1.03
CA LEU A 206 -22.42 -10.51 0.12
C LEU A 206 -21.18 -9.68 -0.27
N LEU A 207 -20.31 -10.22 -1.11
CA LEU A 207 -19.06 -9.58 -1.51
C LEU A 207 -19.20 -8.65 -2.73
N HIS A 208 -20.44 -8.50 -3.22
CA HIS A 208 -20.81 -7.71 -4.39
C HIS A 208 -20.04 -8.13 -5.65
N PHE A 209 -19.83 -9.43 -5.85
CA PHE A 209 -19.32 -9.93 -7.13
C PHE A 209 -20.45 -9.96 -8.16
N GLN A 210 -20.18 -9.39 -9.34
CA GLN A 210 -21.11 -9.42 -10.47
C GLN A 210 -20.75 -10.52 -11.49
N ASN A 211 -19.49 -10.93 -11.50
CA ASN A 211 -18.94 -11.90 -12.44
C ASN A 211 -18.56 -13.18 -11.70
N GLU A 212 -19.07 -14.32 -12.18
CA GLU A 212 -18.77 -15.63 -11.61
C GLU A 212 -17.28 -15.97 -11.75
N THR A 213 -16.62 -15.57 -12.83
CA THR A 213 -15.19 -15.86 -13.04
C THR A 213 -14.29 -15.19 -11.99
N GLU A 214 -14.59 -13.94 -11.61
CA GLU A 214 -13.91 -13.24 -10.52
C GLU A 214 -14.17 -13.89 -9.17
N MET A 215 -15.36 -14.46 -8.98
CA MET A 215 -15.71 -15.18 -7.77
C MET A 215 -14.89 -16.47 -7.63
N TYR A 216 -14.75 -17.24 -8.71
CA TYR A 216 -13.94 -18.46 -8.73
C TYR A 216 -12.46 -18.17 -8.45
N SER A 217 -11.88 -17.16 -9.11
CA SER A 217 -10.48 -16.78 -8.87
C SER A 217 -10.27 -16.24 -7.45
N PHE A 218 -11.26 -15.55 -6.89
CA PHE A 218 -11.21 -15.11 -5.49
C PHE A 218 -11.22 -16.28 -4.51
N ILE A 219 -12.09 -17.29 -4.70
CA ILE A 219 -12.14 -18.51 -3.88
C ILE A 219 -10.80 -19.26 -3.96
N GLU A 220 -10.24 -19.38 -5.17
CA GLU A 220 -8.94 -20.01 -5.37
C GLU A 220 -7.83 -19.26 -4.62
N SER A 221 -7.84 -17.92 -4.65
CA SER A 221 -6.89 -17.09 -3.91
C SER A 221 -6.97 -17.21 -2.37
N LEU A 222 -8.08 -17.77 -1.86
CA LEU A 222 -8.28 -18.05 -0.44
C LEU A 222 -7.91 -19.49 -0.06
N ASP A 223 -7.42 -20.29 -1.02
CA ASP A 223 -7.21 -21.73 -0.86
C ASP A 223 -8.48 -22.46 -0.40
N TRP A 224 -9.62 -22.06 -0.96
CA TRP A 224 -10.90 -22.72 -0.70
C TRP A 224 -11.27 -23.62 -1.89
N GLN A 225 -12.09 -24.62 -1.63
CA GLN A 225 -12.62 -25.57 -2.61
C GLN A 225 -14.13 -25.52 -2.65
N ILE A 226 -14.67 -25.76 -3.84
CA ILE A 226 -16.10 -25.89 -4.07
C ILE A 226 -16.37 -27.39 -4.17
N THR A 227 -17.23 -27.89 -3.29
CA THR A 227 -17.68 -29.28 -3.31
C THR A 227 -18.65 -29.53 -4.46
N GLU A 228 -18.84 -30.79 -4.85
CA GLU A 228 -19.82 -31.21 -5.87
C GLU A 228 -21.26 -30.75 -5.54
N ASN A 229 -21.54 -30.49 -4.26
CA ASN A 229 -22.82 -29.97 -3.78
C ASN A 229 -22.95 -28.44 -3.85
N GLY A 230 -21.95 -27.73 -4.38
CA GLY A 230 -21.94 -26.26 -4.49
C GLY A 230 -21.60 -25.52 -3.18
N GLU A 231 -21.16 -26.23 -2.15
CA GLU A 231 -20.71 -25.65 -0.88
C GLU A 231 -19.21 -25.33 -0.91
N ILE A 232 -18.84 -24.19 -0.35
CA ILE A 232 -17.47 -23.73 -0.18
C ILE A 232 -16.90 -24.32 1.12
N LYS A 233 -15.75 -24.97 1.03
CA LYS A 233 -14.98 -25.47 2.17
C LYS A 233 -13.56 -24.92 2.10
N GLN A 234 -12.97 -24.67 3.27
CA GLN A 234 -11.55 -24.38 3.35
C GLN A 234 -10.79 -25.65 2.94
N LYS A 235 -9.75 -25.56 2.10
CA LYS A 235 -8.84 -26.69 1.92
C LYS A 235 -8.27 -26.98 3.30
N GLU A 236 -8.60 -28.14 3.86
CA GLU A 236 -7.87 -28.62 5.02
C GLU A 236 -6.43 -28.80 4.56
N GLU A 237 -5.51 -28.00 5.10
CA GLU A 237 -4.13 -28.47 5.19
C GLU A 237 -4.23 -29.79 5.93
N GLU A 238 -3.73 -30.88 5.34
CA GLU A 238 -3.45 -32.10 6.09
C GLU A 238 -2.41 -31.76 7.17
N VAL A 239 -2.82 -31.10 8.26
CA VAL A 239 -2.12 -31.15 9.52
C VAL A 239 -2.42 -32.53 10.08
N LYS A 240 -1.78 -33.54 9.50
CA LYS A 240 -1.44 -34.79 10.20
C LYS A 240 -0.43 -34.44 11.28
N ILE A 241 -0.88 -33.68 12.28
CA ILE A 241 -0.31 -33.80 13.61
C ILE A 241 -1.44 -34.47 14.37
N SER A 242 -1.36 -35.79 14.38
CA SER A 242 -2.26 -36.60 15.16
C SER A 242 -2.21 -36.07 16.60
N LYS A 243 -3.37 -35.84 17.24
CA LYS A 243 -3.42 -35.43 18.66
C LYS A 243 -2.54 -36.34 19.56
N SER A 244 -2.33 -37.59 19.14
CA SER A 244 -1.38 -38.54 19.73
C SER A 244 0.08 -38.10 19.73
N GLU A 245 0.59 -37.42 18.70
CA GLU A 245 2.01 -36.99 18.63
C GLU A 245 2.30 -35.82 19.57
N ILE A 246 1.35 -34.89 19.73
CA ILE A 246 1.49 -33.76 20.67
C ILE A 246 1.44 -34.28 22.12
N ASP A 247 0.58 -35.26 22.40
CA ASP A 247 0.47 -35.85 23.73
C ASP A 247 1.69 -36.71 24.08
N GLN A 248 2.25 -37.45 23.11
CA GLN A 248 3.51 -38.20 23.28
C GLN A 248 4.72 -37.28 23.45
N ALA A 249 4.80 -36.17 22.72
CA ALA A 249 5.86 -35.19 22.89
C ALA A 249 5.83 -34.52 24.28
N LYS A 250 4.63 -34.21 24.79
CA LYS A 250 4.45 -33.69 26.16
C LYS A 250 4.84 -34.74 27.22
N LEU A 251 4.46 -36.00 27.04
CA LEU A 251 4.81 -37.08 27.96
C LEU A 251 6.32 -37.31 28.04
N ASN A 252 7.00 -37.32 26.88
CA ASN A 252 8.45 -37.50 26.78
C ASN A 252 9.22 -36.34 27.44
N ASN A 253 8.73 -35.11 27.27
CA ASN A 253 9.31 -33.96 27.96
C ASN A 253 9.19 -34.10 29.49
N ILE A 254 8.01 -34.49 30.01
CA ILE A 254 7.82 -34.70 31.46
C ILE A 254 8.72 -35.82 32.00
N LEU A 255 8.83 -36.95 31.28
CA LEU A 255 9.72 -38.05 31.66
C LEU A 255 11.20 -37.63 31.65
N SER A 256 11.62 -36.79 30.71
CA SER A 256 12.99 -36.29 30.65
C SER A 256 13.32 -35.31 31.80
N TYR A 257 12.35 -34.53 32.24
CA TYR A 257 12.51 -33.68 33.42
C TYR A 257 12.59 -34.51 34.70
N ALA A 258 11.74 -35.53 34.83
CA ALA A 258 11.77 -36.44 35.98
C ALA A 258 13.07 -37.26 36.07
N SER A 259 13.60 -37.73 34.94
CA SER A 259 14.86 -38.48 34.92
C SER A 259 16.06 -37.60 35.29
N ARG A 260 16.09 -36.35 34.82
CA ARG A 260 17.12 -35.37 35.21
C ARG A 260 17.07 -35.02 36.70
N PHE A 261 15.88 -34.99 37.29
CA PHE A 261 15.72 -34.73 38.72
C PHE A 261 16.23 -35.90 39.58
N ASN A 262 15.96 -37.14 39.16
CA ASN A 262 16.46 -38.33 39.85
C ASN A 262 17.97 -38.56 39.68
N SER A 263 18.62 -37.97 38.67
CA SER A 263 20.08 -38.02 38.52
C SER A 263 20.84 -36.99 39.38
N LEU A 264 20.13 -36.12 40.10
CA LEU A 264 20.69 -35.08 40.98
C LEU A 264 20.54 -35.40 42.48
N LEU A 265 19.91 -36.53 42.83
CA LEU A 265 19.79 -37.11 44.16
C LEU A 265 20.73 -38.32 44.28
#